data_AF-A0A920F5X6-F1
#
_entry.id   AF-A0A920F5X6-F1
#
_cell.length_a   1.000
_cell.length_b   1.000
_cell.length_c   1.000
_cell.angle_alpha   90.00
_cell.angle_beta   90.00
_cell.angle_gamma   90.00
#
_symmetry.space_group_name_H-M   'P 1'
#
loop_
_entity.id
_entity.type
_entity.pdbx_description
1 polymer ?
#
loop_
_entity_poly.entity_id
_entity_poly.type
_entity_poly.pdbx_seq_one_letter_code
_entity_poly.pdbx_strand_id
1 'polypeptide(L)'
;MKTTTAFYRMCHELQNATWQNTLTNRNNNGRYRQIPKIAQFFVITSQIDSENSCEEGSLDAPVRHNVLWQEEEFYDEEKLDEELRRVFDICHGCRRCFNLCDSFPKLFDLIDESDSGELDSVESADFKPIVDACTLCDMCFLTKCPYVPRTNLTSISPLMLRYRAIEFKKGEIG
;
A
#
# COMPACT_ATOMS: atom_id res chain seq x y z
N MET A 1 -12.56 12.48 33.13
CA MET A 1 -13.17 11.49 32.20
C MET A 1 -14.64 11.84 32.00
N LYS A 2 -15.04 12.35 30.82
CA LYS A 2 -16.43 12.38 30.29
C LYS A 2 -16.49 13.29 29.03
N THR A 3 -16.03 12.82 27.86
CA THR A 3 -16.27 13.50 26.56
C THR A 3 -16.12 12.56 25.34
N THR A 4 -16.57 11.30 25.41
CA THR A 4 -16.50 10.37 24.26
C THR A 4 -17.82 9.69 23.90
N THR A 5 -18.93 10.03 24.58
CA THR A 5 -20.21 9.32 24.42
C THR A 5 -21.24 10.07 23.54
N ALA A 6 -21.00 11.34 23.21
CA ALA A 6 -21.94 12.15 22.42
C ALA A 6 -21.83 11.90 20.90
N PHE A 7 -20.61 11.64 20.39
CA PHE A 7 -20.40 11.43 18.96
C PHE A 7 -20.91 10.06 18.48
N TYR A 8 -20.76 9.02 19.29
CA TYR A 8 -21.23 7.66 18.99
C TYR A 8 -22.76 7.52 18.91
N ARG A 9 -23.51 8.38 19.63
CA ARG A 9 -24.99 8.29 19.68
C ARG A 9 -25.66 8.88 18.45
N MET A 10 -25.03 9.85 17.79
CA MET A 10 -25.60 10.52 16.61
C MET A 10 -25.50 9.67 15.34
N CYS A 11 -24.45 8.86 15.19
CA CYS A 11 -24.30 7.95 14.04
C CYS A 11 -25.29 6.77 14.07
N HIS A 12 -25.72 6.34 15.25
CA HIS A 12 -26.57 5.14 15.40
C HIS A 12 -28.08 5.43 15.23
N GLU A 13 -28.54 6.67 15.38
CA GLU A 13 -29.96 7.01 15.22
C GLU A 13 -30.36 7.25 13.75
N LEU A 14 -29.42 7.61 12.88
CA LEU A 14 -29.70 7.84 11.44
C LEU A 14 -29.70 6.56 10.60
N GLN A 15 -29.23 5.43 11.14
CA GLN A 15 -29.17 4.14 10.44
C GLN A 15 -30.49 3.35 10.42
N ASN A 16 -31.49 3.75 11.23
CA ASN A 16 -32.74 3.00 11.37
C ASN A 16 -33.90 3.49 10.49
N ALA A 17 -33.72 4.52 9.66
CA ALA A 17 -34.84 5.22 9.01
C ALA A 17 -35.14 4.83 7.54
N THR A 18 -34.33 4.02 6.87
CA THR A 18 -34.52 3.77 5.41
C THR A 18 -34.55 2.31 4.98
N TRP A 19 -34.62 1.38 5.92
CA TRP A 19 -34.82 -0.04 5.63
C TRP A 19 -36.24 -0.45 5.94
N GLN A 20 -37.17 -0.36 4.97
CA GLN A 20 -38.28 -1.33 5.00
C GLN A 20 -39.14 -1.61 3.75
N ASN A 21 -38.83 -1.19 2.52
CA ASN A 21 -39.68 -1.61 1.38
C ASN A 21 -38.92 -2.22 0.20
N THR A 22 -38.50 -3.47 0.40
CA THR A 22 -38.65 -4.67 -0.46
C THR A 22 -38.78 -4.48 -1.98
N LEU A 23 -37.82 -4.96 -2.79
CA LEU A 23 -37.63 -6.33 -3.35
C LEU A 23 -38.51 -6.70 -4.56
N THR A 24 -37.87 -7.45 -5.48
CA THR A 24 -38.36 -8.20 -6.69
C THR A 24 -38.31 -7.42 -8.03
N ASN A 25 -37.85 -7.96 -9.16
CA ASN A 25 -37.33 -9.28 -9.52
C ASN A 25 -36.64 -9.22 -10.91
N ARG A 26 -35.85 -10.23 -11.26
CA ARG A 26 -35.57 -10.58 -12.66
C ARG A 26 -35.67 -12.10 -12.83
N ASN A 27 -36.55 -12.56 -13.72
CA ASN A 27 -36.75 -13.99 -14.02
C ASN A 27 -36.14 -14.35 -15.41
N ASN A 28 -35.80 -15.63 -15.57
CA ASN A 28 -34.87 -16.25 -16.53
C ASN A 28 -35.16 -16.17 -18.05
N ASN A 29 -36.08 -15.34 -18.56
CA ASN A 29 -36.49 -15.41 -19.98
C ASN A 29 -36.27 -14.12 -20.80
N GLY A 30 -35.32 -13.27 -20.43
CA GLY A 30 -34.63 -12.39 -21.40
C GLY A 30 -35.48 -11.41 -22.25
N ARG A 31 -36.45 -10.69 -21.67
CA ARG A 31 -37.06 -9.50 -22.33
C ARG A 31 -37.25 -8.33 -21.37
N TYR A 32 -36.73 -7.17 -21.77
CA TYR A 32 -36.76 -5.90 -21.01
C TYR A 32 -38.08 -5.13 -21.29
N ARG A 33 -38.74 -4.61 -20.26
CA ARG A 33 -39.85 -3.65 -20.41
C ARG A 33 -39.34 -2.22 -20.19
N GLN A 34 -39.63 -1.34 -21.13
CA GLN A 34 -39.26 0.09 -21.10
C GLN A 34 -40.00 0.84 -19.98
N ILE A 35 -39.28 1.71 -19.26
CA ILE A 35 -39.83 2.65 -18.27
C ILE A 35 -39.93 4.04 -18.93
N PRO A 36 -41.04 4.80 -18.76
CA PRO A 36 -41.31 6.04 -19.47
C PRO A 36 -40.38 7.22 -19.11
N LYS A 37 -40.25 8.16 -20.06
CA LYS A 37 -39.27 9.27 -20.18
C LYS A 37 -39.18 10.32 -19.04
N ILE A 38 -39.78 10.12 -17.87
CA ILE A 38 -39.73 11.11 -16.78
C ILE A 38 -38.62 10.84 -15.74
N ALA A 39 -38.01 9.65 -15.75
CA ALA A 39 -36.92 9.30 -14.84
C ALA A 39 -35.51 9.65 -15.38
N GLN A 40 -35.39 10.68 -16.22
CA GLN A 40 -34.14 11.03 -16.89
C GLN A 40 -33.21 11.93 -16.05
N PHE A 41 -33.59 12.31 -14.82
CA PHE A 41 -32.89 13.36 -14.08
C PHE A 41 -32.03 12.91 -12.89
N PHE A 42 -32.11 11.64 -12.46
CA PHE A 42 -31.31 11.15 -11.32
C PHE A 42 -30.34 10.04 -11.74
N VAL A 43 -29.75 10.17 -12.93
CA VAL A 43 -28.64 9.32 -13.40
C VAL A 43 -27.28 9.87 -12.92
N ILE A 44 -27.25 11.09 -12.35
CA ILE A 44 -25.99 11.83 -12.16
C ILE A 44 -25.20 11.45 -10.89
N THR A 45 -25.72 10.71 -9.92
CA THR A 45 -24.92 10.36 -8.71
C THR A 45 -24.71 8.87 -8.50
N SER A 46 -24.62 8.10 -9.59
CA SER A 46 -24.07 6.74 -9.61
C SER A 46 -22.52 6.72 -9.56
N GLN A 47 -21.89 7.84 -9.23
CA GLN A 47 -20.44 7.95 -9.06
C GLN A 47 -20.19 8.70 -7.76
N ILE A 48 -20.10 7.95 -6.66
CA ILE A 48 -19.11 8.05 -5.58
C ILE A 48 -19.41 6.80 -4.72
N ASP A 49 -19.09 5.63 -5.27
CA ASP A 49 -18.83 4.45 -4.46
C ASP A 49 -17.40 4.63 -3.92
N SER A 50 -17.22 4.78 -2.60
CA SER A 50 -16.00 4.46 -1.81
C SER A 50 -15.84 5.38 -0.58
N GLU A 51 -16.74 5.27 0.40
CA GLU A 51 -16.44 5.75 1.75
C GLU A 51 -15.42 4.81 2.43
N ASN A 52 -14.15 5.09 2.16
CA ASN A 52 -12.96 4.99 3.01
C ASN A 52 -13.08 4.11 4.29
N SER A 53 -12.83 2.80 4.16
CA SER A 53 -12.55 1.93 5.30
C SER A 53 -11.04 1.90 5.59
N CYS A 54 -10.65 2.25 6.81
CA CYS A 54 -9.34 1.91 7.37
C CYS A 54 -9.34 0.42 7.76
N GLU A 55 -9.47 -0.46 6.77
CA GLU A 55 -9.22 -1.88 6.97
C GLU A 55 -7.73 -2.15 6.78
N GLU A 56 -7.18 -2.92 7.72
CA GLU A 56 -5.80 -3.35 7.76
C GLU A 56 -5.68 -4.69 7.03
N GLY A 57 -4.88 -4.74 5.97
CA GLY A 57 -4.91 -5.82 5.01
C GLY A 57 -5.99 -5.55 3.97
N SER A 58 -5.59 -4.97 2.84
CA SER A 58 -6.49 -4.86 1.71
C SER A 58 -7.01 -6.24 1.32
N LEU A 59 -8.33 -6.37 1.23
CA LEU A 59 -8.95 -7.52 0.58
C LEU A 59 -8.72 -7.49 -0.94
N ASP A 60 -8.25 -6.37 -1.49
CA ASP A 60 -7.95 -6.22 -2.90
C ASP A 60 -6.58 -6.78 -3.25
N ALA A 61 -6.50 -7.39 -4.43
CA ALA A 61 -5.25 -7.90 -4.92
C ALA A 61 -4.24 -6.75 -5.13
N PRO A 62 -3.00 -6.88 -4.64
CA PRO A 62 -1.91 -5.96 -4.95
C PRO A 62 -1.72 -5.85 -6.47
N VAL A 63 -1.66 -4.63 -7.00
CA VAL A 63 -1.30 -4.43 -8.40
C VAL A 63 0.23 -4.45 -8.53
N ARG A 64 0.75 -5.44 -9.27
CA ARG A 64 2.17 -5.47 -9.64
C ARG A 64 2.40 -4.63 -10.89
N HIS A 65 3.23 -3.61 -10.76
CA HIS A 65 3.63 -2.75 -11.86
C HIS A 65 4.88 -3.33 -12.54
N ASN A 66 5.02 -3.12 -13.85
CA ASN A 66 6.19 -3.56 -14.59
C ASN A 66 7.43 -2.80 -14.13
N VAL A 67 8.54 -3.53 -13.98
CA VAL A 67 9.85 -2.93 -13.70
C VAL A 67 10.45 -2.45 -15.01
N LEU A 68 10.75 -1.15 -15.10
CA LEU A 68 11.27 -0.50 -16.31
C LEU A 68 12.80 -0.65 -16.44
N TRP A 69 13.31 -1.88 -16.38
CA TRP A 69 14.75 -2.21 -16.34
C TRP A 69 15.57 -1.82 -17.59
N GLN A 70 14.89 -1.45 -18.67
CA GLN A 70 15.51 -1.03 -19.93
C GLN A 70 15.78 0.47 -19.99
N GLU A 71 15.16 1.25 -19.10
CA GLU A 71 15.33 2.70 -19.06
C GLU A 71 16.64 3.05 -18.34
N GLU A 72 17.29 4.12 -18.77
CA GLU A 72 18.54 4.59 -18.14
C GLU A 72 18.31 5.01 -16.69
N GLU A 73 17.14 5.60 -16.41
CA GLU A 73 16.70 6.00 -15.07
C GLU A 73 16.66 4.82 -14.08
N PHE A 74 16.48 3.58 -14.55
CA PHE A 74 16.54 2.41 -13.68
C PHE A 74 17.92 2.20 -13.06
N TYR A 75 19.00 2.68 -13.67
CA TYR A 75 20.36 2.51 -13.14
C TYR A 75 20.88 3.76 -12.41
N ASP A 76 20.03 4.77 -12.22
CA ASP A 76 20.39 5.98 -11.49
C ASP A 76 20.50 5.68 -9.98
N GLU A 77 21.68 5.91 -9.40
CA GLU A 77 21.95 5.60 -8.00
C GLU A 77 21.36 6.64 -7.05
N GLU A 78 21.34 7.91 -7.44
CA GLU A 78 20.82 9.00 -6.60
C GLU A 78 19.31 8.84 -6.43
N LYS A 79 18.59 8.57 -7.52
CA LYS A 79 17.15 8.30 -7.47
C LYS A 79 16.80 7.01 -6.75
N LEU A 80 17.68 6.01 -6.81
CA LEU A 80 17.49 4.77 -6.06
C LEU A 80 17.62 5.04 -4.55
N ASP A 81 18.65 5.78 -4.15
CA ASP A 81 18.90 6.11 -2.75
C ASP A 81 17.77 6.93 -2.13
N GLU A 82 17.28 7.94 -2.85
CA GLU A 82 16.13 8.76 -2.44
C GLU A 82 14.88 7.90 -2.19
N GLU A 83 14.54 7.02 -3.14
CA GLU A 83 13.38 6.14 -2.99
C GLU A 83 13.58 5.06 -1.93
N LEU A 84 14.80 4.54 -1.74
CA LEU A 84 15.11 3.60 -0.66
C LEU A 84 14.91 4.27 0.71
N ARG A 85 15.44 5.47 0.91
CA ARG A 85 15.26 6.23 2.16
C ARG A 85 13.80 6.51 2.45
N ARG A 86 13.03 6.93 1.44
CA ARG A 86 11.58 7.16 1.58
C ARG A 86 10.82 5.89 1.99
N VAL A 87 11.12 4.75 1.38
CA VAL A 87 10.44 3.48 1.69
C VAL A 87 10.89 2.91 3.03
N PHE A 88 12.18 3.00 3.36
CA PHE A 88 12.72 2.55 4.64
C PHE A 88 12.20 3.37 5.80
N ASP A 89 12.00 4.68 5.65
CA ASP A 89 11.41 5.55 6.66
C ASP A 89 9.99 5.06 7.02
N ILE A 90 9.18 4.78 6.00
CA ILE A 90 7.83 4.23 6.17
C ILE A 90 7.88 2.84 6.84
N CYS A 91 8.87 2.01 6.48
CA CYS A 91 9.05 0.70 7.11
C CYS A 91 9.44 0.81 8.58
N HIS A 92 10.34 1.75 8.91
CA HIS A 92 10.79 2.05 10.25
C HIS A 92 9.66 2.62 11.11
N GLY A 93 8.80 3.48 10.55
CA GLY A 93 7.64 4.02 11.24
C GLY A 93 6.57 2.97 11.57
N CYS A 94 6.39 1.94 10.73
CA CYS A 94 5.34 0.95 10.95
C CYS A 94 5.79 -0.37 11.60
N ARG A 95 7.05 -0.79 11.43
CA ARG A 95 7.71 -2.00 12.00
C ARG A 95 6.94 -3.33 11.95
N ARG A 96 5.89 -3.45 11.14
CA ARG A 96 5.01 -4.63 11.08
C ARG A 96 5.66 -5.86 10.45
N CYS A 97 6.73 -5.66 9.69
CA CYS A 97 7.34 -6.68 8.86
C CYS A 97 8.45 -7.49 9.56
N PHE A 98 8.76 -7.22 10.84
CA PHE A 98 9.91 -7.79 11.54
C PHE A 98 9.94 -9.33 11.57
N ASN A 99 8.77 -9.98 11.63
CA ASN A 99 8.66 -11.45 11.67
C ASN A 99 8.59 -12.11 10.28
N LEU A 100 8.58 -11.34 9.19
CA LEU A 100 8.32 -11.88 7.85
C LEU A 100 9.58 -12.08 7.01
N CYS A 101 10.63 -11.29 7.25
CA CYS A 101 11.83 -11.32 6.42
C CYS A 101 13.04 -10.86 7.24
N ASP A 102 14.17 -11.54 7.04
CA ASP A 102 15.44 -11.28 7.74
C ASP A 102 16.05 -9.90 7.40
N SER A 103 15.60 -9.26 6.31
CA SER A 103 16.03 -7.92 5.93
C SER A 103 15.53 -6.83 6.91
N PHE A 104 14.34 -6.98 7.49
CA PHE A 104 13.75 -5.92 8.32
C PHE A 104 14.41 -5.79 9.70
N PRO A 105 14.70 -6.87 10.44
CA PRO A 105 15.47 -6.77 11.67
C PRO A 105 16.79 -6.01 11.46
N LYS A 106 17.55 -6.35 10.40
CA LYS A 106 18.79 -5.65 10.04
C LYS A 106 18.58 -4.16 9.76
N LEU A 107 17.49 -3.81 9.06
CA LEU A 107 17.15 -2.40 8.80
C LEU A 107 16.83 -1.65 10.08
N PHE A 108 16.05 -2.26 10.97
CA PHE A 108 15.66 -1.62 12.23
C PHE A 108 16.84 -1.49 13.17
N ASP A 109 17.68 -2.52 13.29
CA ASP A 109 18.89 -2.47 14.09
C ASP A 109 19.83 -1.37 13.57
N LEU A 110 20.03 -1.26 12.25
CA LEU A 110 20.86 -0.21 11.64
C LEU A 110 20.36 1.21 11.97
N ILE A 111 19.04 1.44 11.90
CA ILE A 111 18.48 2.76 12.19
C ILE A 111 18.49 3.04 13.69
N ASP A 112 18.17 2.04 14.54
CA ASP A 112 18.14 2.19 15.99
C ASP A 112 19.55 2.40 16.59
N GLU A 113 20.60 1.90 15.93
CA GLU A 113 22.01 2.13 16.29
C GLU A 113 22.57 3.46 15.78
N SER A 114 21.84 4.18 14.92
CA SER A 114 22.25 5.47 14.36
C SER A 114 22.18 6.60 15.40
N ASP A 115 23.00 7.64 15.24
CA ASP A 115 23.07 8.77 16.19
C ASP A 115 21.75 9.53 16.32
N SER A 116 20.98 9.64 15.24
CA SER A 116 19.68 10.32 15.24
C SER A 116 18.49 9.40 15.52
N GLY A 117 18.67 8.08 15.42
CA GLY A 117 17.56 7.11 15.42
C GLY A 117 16.68 7.19 14.18
N GLU A 118 17.17 7.84 13.11
CA GLU A 118 16.44 8.16 11.88
C GLU A 118 17.35 7.93 10.68
N LEU A 119 16.79 7.78 9.48
CA LEU A 119 17.57 7.46 8.27
C LEU A 119 18.52 8.57 7.81
N ASP A 120 18.37 9.80 8.27
CA ASP A 120 19.20 10.94 7.86
C ASP A 120 20.69 10.76 8.22
N SER A 121 21.00 9.96 9.25
CA SER A 121 22.37 9.70 9.70
C SER A 121 22.95 8.37 9.20
N VAL A 122 22.19 7.61 8.41
CA VAL A 122 22.63 6.30 7.87
C VAL A 122 23.28 6.47 6.50
N GLU A 123 24.46 5.89 6.32
CA GLU A 123 25.21 5.89 5.07
C GLU A 123 24.62 4.90 4.06
N SER A 124 24.61 5.28 2.79
CA SER A 124 24.02 4.45 1.71
C SER A 124 24.75 3.11 1.51
N ALA A 125 26.01 3.02 1.94
CA ALA A 125 26.79 1.77 1.90
C ALA A 125 26.23 0.70 2.86
N ASP A 126 25.62 1.13 3.97
CA ASP A 126 25.10 0.23 5.00
C ASP A 126 23.76 -0.42 4.60
N PHE A 127 23.17 0.00 3.47
CA PHE A 127 21.99 -0.66 2.90
C PHE A 127 22.28 -2.03 2.30
N LYS A 128 23.53 -2.29 1.91
CA LYS A 128 23.95 -3.57 1.31
C LYS A 128 23.51 -4.82 2.10
N PRO A 129 23.82 -4.97 3.41
CA PRO A 129 23.41 -6.15 4.18
C PRO A 129 21.89 -6.36 4.25
N ILE A 130 21.11 -5.29 4.15
CA ILE A 130 19.65 -5.33 4.15
C ILE A 130 19.15 -5.83 2.78
N VAL A 131 19.73 -5.32 1.70
CA VAL A 131 19.45 -5.74 0.32
C VAL A 131 19.81 -7.21 0.13
N ASP A 132 20.95 -7.65 0.62
CA ASP A 132 21.43 -9.04 0.50
C ASP A 132 20.54 -10.03 1.26
N ALA A 133 19.94 -9.61 2.38
CA ALA A 133 18.98 -10.43 3.13
C ALA A 133 17.58 -10.51 2.48
N CYS A 134 17.27 -9.64 1.51
CA CYS A 134 15.95 -9.64 0.88
C CYS A 134 15.78 -10.80 -0.10
N THR A 135 14.71 -11.58 0.06
CA THR A 135 14.38 -12.72 -0.83
C THR A 135 13.51 -12.33 -2.02
N LEU A 136 13.14 -11.05 -2.18
CA LEU A 136 12.29 -10.54 -3.28
C LEU A 136 10.91 -11.24 -3.40
N CYS A 137 10.37 -11.76 -2.30
CA CYS A 137 9.12 -12.53 -2.30
C CYS A 137 7.84 -11.67 -2.21
N ASP A 138 7.97 -10.36 -1.97
CA ASP A 138 6.86 -9.42 -1.71
C ASP A 138 5.96 -9.73 -0.49
N MET A 139 6.27 -10.73 0.34
CA MET A 139 5.39 -11.15 1.43
C MET A 139 5.10 -10.04 2.45
N CYS A 140 6.06 -9.14 2.69
CA CYS A 140 5.88 -7.97 3.55
C CYS A 140 4.87 -6.96 2.98
N PHE A 141 4.91 -6.74 1.66
CA PHE A 141 4.02 -5.83 0.94
C PHE A 141 2.59 -6.38 0.91
N LEU A 142 2.44 -7.70 0.75
CA LEU A 142 1.13 -8.34 0.53
C LEU A 142 0.34 -8.62 1.80
N THR A 143 1.01 -9.00 2.88
CA THR A 143 0.31 -9.62 4.02
C THR A 143 0.13 -8.68 5.21
N LYS A 144 1.01 -7.69 5.38
CA LYS A 144 1.06 -6.85 6.60
C LYS A 144 1.18 -5.36 6.35
N CYS A 145 1.45 -4.92 5.11
CA CYS A 145 1.64 -3.50 4.84
C CYS A 145 0.31 -2.74 4.92
N PRO A 146 0.15 -1.77 5.85
CA PRO A 146 -1.08 -0.99 5.99
C PRO A 146 -1.24 0.08 4.89
N TYR A 147 -0.16 0.36 4.14
CA TYR A 147 -0.13 1.40 3.11
C TYR A 147 -0.62 0.92 1.73
N VAL A 148 -0.84 -0.39 1.57
CA VAL A 148 -1.36 -0.99 0.34
C VAL A 148 -2.84 -1.27 0.54
N PRO A 149 -3.77 -0.78 -0.30
CA PRO A 149 -3.64 -0.14 -1.63
C PRO A 149 -3.98 1.36 -1.58
N ARG A 150 -4.14 1.92 -0.37
CA ARG A 150 -4.66 3.28 -0.18
C ARG A 150 -3.61 4.37 -0.42
N THR A 151 -2.33 4.01 -0.40
CA THR A 151 -1.21 4.90 -0.70
C THR A 151 -0.38 4.29 -1.83
N ASN A 152 0.16 5.12 -2.72
CA ASN A 152 1.03 4.72 -3.84
C ASN A 152 2.44 4.32 -3.37
N LEU A 153 2.55 3.57 -2.27
CA LEU A 153 3.83 3.07 -1.79
C LEU A 153 4.39 2.05 -2.79
N THR A 154 5.60 2.32 -3.27
CA THR A 154 6.36 1.40 -4.11
C THR A 154 6.69 0.14 -3.29
N SER A 155 6.50 -1.05 -3.87
CA SER A 155 7.02 -2.28 -3.24
C SER A 155 8.52 -2.18 -3.04
N ILE A 156 9.02 -2.83 -1.98
CA ILE A 156 10.45 -2.92 -1.66
C ILE A 156 11.19 -3.79 -2.68
N SER A 157 10.56 -4.84 -3.23
CA SER A 157 11.27 -5.80 -4.10
C SER A 157 11.83 -5.18 -5.38
N PRO A 158 11.11 -4.30 -6.12
CA PRO A 158 11.68 -3.57 -7.24
C PRO A 158 12.91 -2.72 -6.89
N LEU A 159 12.95 -2.10 -5.71
CA LEU A 159 14.09 -1.29 -5.25
C LEU A 159 15.30 -2.17 -4.93
N MET A 160 15.07 -3.28 -4.23
CA MET A 160 16.11 -4.27 -3.93
C MET A 160 16.68 -4.91 -5.19
N LEU A 161 15.81 -5.23 -6.16
CA LEU A 161 16.22 -5.73 -7.48
C LEU A 161 17.06 -4.69 -8.23
N ARG A 162 16.65 -3.42 -8.19
CA ARG A 162 17.37 -2.31 -8.82
C ARG A 162 18.76 -2.12 -8.22
N TYR A 163 18.88 -2.18 -6.89
CA TYR A 163 20.18 -2.12 -6.19
C TYR A 163 21.12 -3.23 -6.68
N ARG A 164 20.68 -4.50 -6.65
CA ARG A 164 21.49 -5.64 -7.12
C ARG A 164 21.84 -5.53 -8.61
N ALA A 165 20.96 -4.99 -9.44
CA ALA A 165 21.23 -4.80 -10.87
C ALA A 165 22.34 -3.75 -11.11
N ILE A 166 22.39 -2.69 -10.31
CA ILE A 166 23.46 -1.69 -10.36
C ILE A 166 24.79 -2.31 -9.91
N GLU A 167 24.81 -3.03 -8.79
CA GLU A 167 26.02 -3.72 -8.31
C GLU A 167 26.55 -4.75 -9.35
N PHE A 168 25.65 -5.49 -10.00
CA PHE A 168 26.01 -6.42 -11.08
C PHE A 168 26.63 -5.68 -12.27
N LYS A 169 26.08 -4.52 -12.65
CA LYS A 169 26.62 -3.68 -13.73
C LYS A 169 28.01 -3.11 -13.41
N LYS A 170 28.28 -2.86 -12.12
CA LYS A 170 29.60 -2.42 -11.61
C LYS A 170 30.61 -3.57 -11.49
N GLY A 171 30.16 -4.82 -11.52
CA GLY A 171 31.00 -6.00 -11.31
C GLY A 171 31.31 -6.28 -9.83
N GLU A 172 30.49 -5.76 -8.91
CA GLU A 172 30.63 -5.96 -7.46
C GLU A 172 30.05 -7.31 -7.00
N ILE A 173 29.18 -7.91 -7.82
CA ILE A 173 28.59 -9.23 -7.60
C ILE A 173 29.07 -10.16 -8.72
N GLY A 174 29.81 -11.20 -8.37
CA GLY A 174 30.35 -12.22 -9.28
C GLY A 174 30.56 -13.55 -8.58
#